data_AF-A0A087YJ81-F1
#
_entry.id   AF-A0A087YJ81-F1
#
_cell.length_a   1.000
_cell.length_b   1.000
_cell.length_c   1.000
_cell.angle_alpha   90.00
_cell.angle_beta   90.00
_cell.angle_gamma   90.00
#
_symmetry.space_group_name_H-M   'P 1'
#
loop_
_entity.id
_entity.type
_entity.pdbx_description
1 polymer ?
#
loop_
_entity_poly.entity_id
_entity_poly.type
_entity_poly.pdbx_seq_one_letter_code
_entity_poly.pdbx_strand_id
1 'polypeptide(L)'
;QVMSHEAAAQSASLVFVCVHREHYDFLETLAPQLNGKVLVDVSNNLEKNMYPEANAEYLQRLIPGAHVVKAFNTLSAWALQNGPSDANRQVYLCGNNPEAKQAVAVISTKLGFTVQDRGSLSAARELEDFPLQLFPEWRLPMRLTVGLTAFFFFYLLTRDVIYAYVNEGKDISFRIMMSLANKVFPSVSLILLSLCYLPGVIAGFFQLYRGTKYKRFPDWLDRWMLCRKQLGLIALALASLHVLYTLIIPIRYYVRFRLAGSTISQIKNNKTSPFDTTMAWRTDSYYSIGALGFGLYLLLGISSLPSVSNALSWREFSFIQSKLGYLTLFFCTFHTYLYGWDRFLYVSQYKWYTPPGYMLCLVVPSLVLVFKLLLLLPCVDKSLSRIRQGWERTGPEKDSKKSLLA
;
A
#
# COMPACT_ATOMS: atom_id res chain seq x y z
N GLN A 1 17.63 -31.35 32.42
CA GLN A 1 18.31 -32.66 32.29
C GLN A 1 18.45 -32.97 30.81
N VAL A 2 19.62 -33.42 30.36
CA VAL A 2 19.84 -33.82 28.95
C VAL A 2 19.75 -35.35 28.90
N MET A 3 19.04 -35.90 27.91
CA MET A 3 18.76 -37.33 27.75
C MET A 3 18.96 -37.75 26.30
N SER A 4 18.97 -39.06 26.02
CA SER A 4 18.87 -39.56 24.64
C SER A 4 17.52 -39.16 24.01
N HIS A 5 17.47 -39.09 22.68
CA HIS A 5 16.22 -38.73 21.98
C HIS A 5 15.05 -39.66 22.36
N GLU A 6 15.32 -40.96 22.49
CA GLU A 6 14.31 -41.96 22.85
C GLU A 6 13.75 -41.73 24.27
N ALA A 7 14.62 -41.53 25.26
CA ALA A 7 14.18 -41.32 26.63
C ALA A 7 13.47 -39.97 26.81
N ALA A 8 13.92 -38.93 26.10
CA ALA A 8 13.25 -37.64 26.06
C ALA A 8 11.84 -37.76 25.45
N ALA A 9 11.71 -38.45 24.30
CA ALA A 9 10.44 -38.68 23.63
C ALA A 9 9.44 -39.42 24.52
N GLN A 10 9.88 -40.44 25.26
CA GLN A 10 9.01 -41.19 26.18
C GLN A 10 8.44 -40.33 27.31
N SER A 11 9.27 -39.44 27.89
CA SER A 11 8.91 -38.65 29.08
C SER A 11 7.97 -37.46 28.83
N ALA A 12 7.87 -36.97 27.59
CA ALA A 12 7.10 -35.77 27.26
C ALA A 12 5.87 -36.10 26.40
N SER A 13 4.75 -35.39 26.62
CA SER A 13 3.55 -35.46 25.74
C SER A 13 3.62 -34.49 24.56
N LEU A 14 4.45 -33.45 24.66
CA LEU A 14 4.65 -32.41 23.67
C LEU A 14 6.15 -32.21 23.44
N VAL A 15 6.60 -32.35 22.19
CA VAL A 15 8.00 -32.37 21.80
C VAL A 15 8.24 -31.26 20.77
N PHE A 16 9.17 -30.35 21.06
CA PHE A 16 9.60 -29.33 20.11
C PHE A 16 10.72 -29.89 19.23
N VAL A 17 10.51 -29.90 17.91
CA VAL A 17 11.49 -30.38 16.93
C VAL A 17 12.39 -29.22 16.52
N CYS A 18 13.41 -28.94 17.32
CA CYS A 18 14.34 -27.82 17.14
C CYS A 18 15.55 -28.18 16.26
N VAL A 19 15.33 -28.90 15.16
CA VAL A 19 16.36 -29.27 14.19
C VAL A 19 15.95 -28.82 12.78
N HIS A 20 16.93 -28.67 11.89
CA HIS A 20 16.65 -28.36 10.50
C HIS A 20 16.05 -29.55 9.75
N ARG A 21 15.27 -29.29 8.70
CA ARG A 21 14.54 -30.31 7.92
C ARG A 21 15.45 -31.42 7.39
N GLU A 22 16.67 -31.09 7.01
CA GLU A 22 17.67 -32.02 6.48
C GLU A 22 18.06 -33.11 7.49
N HIS A 23 17.75 -32.91 8.76
CA HIS A 23 18.05 -33.85 9.84
C HIS A 23 16.77 -34.52 10.37
N TYR A 24 15.66 -34.52 9.63
CA TYR A 24 14.43 -35.15 10.10
C TYR A 24 14.50 -36.68 10.09
N ASP A 25 15.39 -37.28 9.30
CA ASP A 25 15.42 -38.73 9.07
C ASP A 25 15.57 -39.57 10.35
N PHE A 26 16.27 -39.07 11.39
CA PHE A 26 16.38 -39.80 12.65
C PHE A 26 15.04 -39.94 13.39
N LEU A 27 14.06 -39.07 13.11
CA LEU A 27 12.76 -39.09 13.77
C LEU A 27 11.95 -40.33 13.38
N GLU A 28 12.20 -40.95 12.22
CA GLU A 28 11.59 -42.24 11.85
C GLU A 28 11.96 -43.35 12.86
N THR A 29 13.22 -43.35 13.33
CA THR A 29 13.69 -44.33 14.32
C THR A 29 12.98 -44.17 15.68
N LEU A 30 12.35 -43.01 15.92
CA LEU A 30 11.62 -42.66 17.13
C LEU A 30 10.10 -42.74 16.95
N ALA A 31 9.61 -43.17 15.77
CA ALA A 31 8.18 -43.22 15.48
C ALA A 31 7.35 -44.00 16.51
N PRO A 32 7.80 -45.16 17.07
CA PRO A 32 7.06 -45.87 18.10
C PRO A 32 6.85 -45.03 19.37
N GLN A 33 7.88 -44.30 19.78
CA GLN A 33 7.86 -43.46 20.98
C GLN A 33 7.08 -42.17 20.74
N LEU A 34 6.98 -41.69 19.50
CA LEU A 34 6.30 -40.44 19.13
C LEU A 34 4.82 -40.63 18.79
N ASN A 35 4.32 -41.86 18.75
CA ASN A 35 2.93 -42.17 18.44
C ASN A 35 1.96 -41.53 19.47
N GLY A 36 0.93 -40.84 18.98
CA GLY A 36 -0.06 -40.12 19.77
C GLY A 36 0.44 -38.83 20.45
N LYS A 37 1.71 -38.45 20.26
CA LYS A 37 2.30 -37.25 20.87
C LYS A 37 2.11 -36.02 19.99
N VAL A 38 2.25 -34.84 20.60
CA VAL A 38 2.26 -33.57 19.88
C VAL A 38 3.67 -33.21 19.46
N LEU A 39 3.90 -33.08 18.15
CA LEU A 39 5.16 -32.61 17.59
C LEU A 39 5.02 -31.16 17.15
N VAL A 40 5.84 -30.27 17.71
CA VAL A 40 5.87 -28.86 17.33
C VAL A 40 6.98 -28.62 16.32
N ASP A 41 6.62 -28.39 15.06
CA ASP A 41 7.56 -28.00 14.01
C ASP A 41 7.83 -26.50 14.10
N VAL A 42 9.08 -26.14 14.40
CA VAL A 42 9.55 -24.75 14.53
C VAL A 42 10.46 -24.31 13.38
N SER A 43 10.63 -25.17 12.37
CA SER A 43 11.65 -25.00 11.33
C SER A 43 11.32 -23.86 10.36
N ASN A 44 12.34 -23.27 9.75
CA ASN A 44 12.20 -22.40 8.59
C ASN A 44 13.18 -22.86 7.51
N ASN A 45 12.77 -22.74 6.24
CA ASN A 45 13.67 -22.97 5.11
C ASN A 45 14.56 -21.75 4.89
N LEU A 46 15.69 -21.92 4.20
CA LEU A 46 16.56 -20.79 3.82
C LEU A 46 15.93 -19.92 2.73
N GLU A 47 15.17 -20.54 1.83
CA GLU A 47 14.53 -19.89 0.69
C GLU A 47 13.10 -20.42 0.49
N LYS A 48 12.29 -19.61 -0.18
CA LYS A 48 10.93 -20.01 -0.59
C LYS A 48 10.99 -21.11 -1.63
N ASN A 49 10.00 -22.01 -1.58
CA ASN A 49 9.84 -23.11 -2.55
C ASN A 49 11.05 -24.05 -2.68
N MET A 50 11.91 -24.13 -1.65
CA MET A 50 13.03 -25.08 -1.60
C MET A 50 12.55 -26.53 -1.66
N TYR A 51 11.39 -26.83 -1.06
CA TYR A 51 10.77 -28.15 -1.02
C TYR A 51 9.31 -28.11 -1.52
N PRO A 52 8.80 -29.19 -2.14
CA PRO A 52 7.44 -29.23 -2.73
C PRO A 52 6.31 -29.16 -1.71
N GLU A 53 6.48 -29.73 -0.52
CA GLU A 53 5.57 -29.60 0.64
C GLU A 53 6.19 -28.79 1.80
N ALA A 54 5.34 -28.29 2.70
CA ALA A 54 5.80 -27.59 3.91
C ALA A 54 6.56 -28.55 4.84
N ASN A 55 7.44 -28.04 5.69
CA ASN A 55 8.23 -28.87 6.60
C ASN A 55 7.32 -29.59 7.61
N ALA A 56 6.29 -28.91 8.09
CA ALA A 56 5.31 -29.54 9.00
C ALA A 56 4.46 -30.62 8.30
N GLU A 57 4.14 -30.47 7.01
CA GLU A 57 3.45 -31.52 6.22
C GLU A 57 4.36 -32.72 5.99
N TYR A 58 5.64 -32.47 5.69
CA TYR A 58 6.66 -33.51 5.57
C TYR A 58 6.83 -34.27 6.90
N LEU A 59 6.92 -33.56 8.01
CA LEU A 59 7.01 -34.16 9.35
C LEU A 59 5.77 -35.01 9.69
N GLN A 60 4.58 -34.54 9.31
CA GLN A 60 3.35 -35.30 9.52
C GLN A 60 3.30 -36.59 8.70
N ARG A 61 3.89 -36.59 7.49
CA ARG A 61 4.04 -37.79 6.67
C ARG A 61 5.09 -38.74 7.25
N LEU A 62 6.17 -38.20 7.80
CA LEU A 62 7.26 -38.96 8.40
C LEU A 62 6.80 -39.74 9.63
N ILE A 63 5.94 -39.13 10.46
CA ILE A 63 5.38 -39.75 11.66
C ILE A 63 3.85 -39.62 11.64
N PRO A 64 3.13 -40.50 10.90
CA PRO A 64 1.68 -40.43 10.76
C PRO A 64 0.91 -40.56 12.09
N GLY A 65 1.50 -41.26 13.05
CA GLY A 65 0.92 -41.48 14.38
C GLY A 65 0.97 -40.26 15.31
N ALA A 66 1.77 -39.24 14.97
CA ALA A 66 1.90 -38.03 15.78
C ALA A 66 0.94 -36.92 15.32
N HIS A 67 0.67 -35.97 16.21
CA HIS A 67 -0.09 -34.76 15.92
C HIS A 67 0.87 -33.58 15.68
N VAL A 68 1.10 -33.23 14.42
CA VAL A 68 2.00 -32.11 14.08
C VAL A 68 1.29 -30.76 14.18
N VAL A 69 1.96 -29.83 14.84
CA VAL A 69 1.56 -28.41 14.94
C VAL A 69 2.73 -27.55 14.47
N LYS A 70 2.51 -26.68 13.48
CA LYS A 70 3.46 -25.63 13.12
C LYS A 70 3.31 -24.50 14.11
N ALA A 71 4.38 -24.07 14.78
CA ALA A 71 4.37 -22.89 15.66
C ALA A 71 5.79 -22.35 15.89
N PHE A 72 5.91 -21.19 16.53
CA PHE A 72 7.18 -20.55 16.95
C PHE A 72 8.17 -20.16 15.85
N ASN A 73 7.95 -20.56 14.60
CA ASN A 73 8.85 -20.27 13.49
C ASN A 73 8.96 -18.76 13.16
N THR A 74 8.00 -17.93 13.60
CA THR A 74 8.05 -16.47 13.47
C THR A 74 8.77 -15.75 14.61
N LEU A 75 9.25 -16.48 15.62
CA LEU A 75 10.02 -15.93 16.74
C LEU A 75 11.50 -16.19 16.53
N SER A 76 12.34 -15.19 16.81
CA SER A 76 13.78 -15.39 16.86
C SER A 76 14.20 -15.99 18.21
N ALA A 77 15.31 -16.74 18.21
CA ALA A 77 15.91 -17.25 19.46
C ALA A 77 16.22 -16.11 20.46
N TRP A 78 16.64 -14.94 19.94
CA TRP A 78 16.89 -13.75 20.75
C TRP A 78 15.62 -13.22 21.44
N ALA A 79 14.45 -13.28 20.76
CA ALA A 79 13.18 -12.88 21.36
C ALA A 79 12.72 -13.87 22.44
N LEU A 80 12.99 -15.17 22.27
CA LEU A 80 12.71 -16.16 23.30
C LEU A 80 13.60 -15.97 24.55
N GLN A 81 14.87 -15.59 24.36
CA GLN A 81 15.80 -15.39 25.47
C GLN A 81 15.49 -14.13 26.30
N ASN A 82 15.12 -13.02 25.65
CA ASN A 82 14.89 -11.73 26.32
C ASN A 82 13.42 -11.49 26.70
N GLY A 83 12.52 -12.38 26.30
CA GLY A 83 11.09 -12.24 26.49
C GLY A 83 10.38 -11.45 25.37
N PRO A 84 9.04 -11.44 25.37
CA PRO A 84 8.25 -10.88 24.28
C PRO A 84 8.47 -9.36 24.11
N SER A 85 9.09 -8.96 23.00
CA SER A 85 9.21 -7.55 22.57
C SER A 85 8.00 -7.13 21.72
N ASP A 86 7.71 -5.81 21.62
CA ASP A 86 6.50 -5.28 20.95
C ASP A 86 6.31 -5.75 19.50
N ALA A 87 7.38 -6.05 18.76
CA ALA A 87 7.29 -6.52 17.38
C ALA A 87 7.02 -8.04 17.24
N ASN A 88 7.30 -8.85 18.28
CA ASN A 88 7.31 -10.32 18.21
C ASN A 88 6.43 -10.95 19.30
N ARG A 89 5.26 -10.38 19.58
CA ARG A 89 4.33 -10.96 20.58
C ARG A 89 3.43 -12.06 20.03
N GLN A 90 3.34 -12.22 18.71
CA GLN A 90 2.40 -13.17 18.10
C GLN A 90 3.10 -14.48 17.70
N VAL A 91 2.56 -15.59 18.20
CA VAL A 91 2.84 -16.93 17.71
C VAL A 91 1.70 -17.35 16.82
N TYR A 92 1.98 -17.53 15.53
CA TYR A 92 1.06 -18.19 14.62
C TYR A 92 1.15 -19.69 14.82
N LEU A 93 0.00 -20.35 14.88
CA LEU A 93 -0.03 -21.82 14.91
C LEU A 93 -1.04 -22.38 13.92
N CYS A 94 -0.76 -23.57 13.39
CA CYS A 94 -1.71 -24.35 12.60
C CYS A 94 -1.45 -25.85 12.75
N GLY A 95 -2.49 -26.66 12.55
CA GLY A 95 -2.45 -28.10 12.77
C GLY A 95 -3.84 -28.73 12.67
N ASN A 96 -3.88 -30.03 12.39
CA ASN A 96 -5.15 -30.72 12.12
C ASN A 96 -5.87 -31.19 13.38
N ASN A 97 -5.15 -31.46 14.47
CA ASN A 97 -5.74 -31.89 15.74
C ASN A 97 -5.99 -30.67 16.67
N PRO A 98 -7.25 -30.40 17.07
CA PRO A 98 -7.59 -29.27 17.94
C PRO A 98 -6.95 -29.33 19.32
N GLU A 99 -6.87 -30.52 19.93
CA GLU A 99 -6.31 -30.70 21.28
C GLU A 99 -4.81 -30.40 21.31
N ALA A 100 -4.08 -30.85 20.28
CA ALA A 100 -2.67 -30.58 20.07
C ALA A 100 -2.41 -29.08 19.86
N LYS A 101 -3.22 -28.42 19.03
CA LYS A 101 -3.15 -26.95 18.87
C LYS A 101 -3.39 -26.24 20.19
N GLN A 102 -4.37 -26.68 20.97
CA GLN A 102 -4.69 -26.09 22.27
C GLN A 102 -3.54 -26.27 23.27
N ALA A 103 -2.87 -27.43 23.29
CA ALA A 103 -1.70 -27.66 24.13
C ALA A 103 -0.56 -26.68 23.80
N VAL A 104 -0.27 -26.48 22.50
CA VAL A 104 0.72 -25.51 22.03
C VAL A 104 0.30 -24.07 22.35
N ALA A 105 -0.98 -23.74 22.22
CA ALA A 105 -1.52 -22.42 22.53
C ALA A 105 -1.39 -22.06 24.03
N VAL A 106 -1.65 -23.03 24.91
CA VAL A 106 -1.50 -22.85 26.37
C VAL A 106 -0.04 -22.59 26.73
N ILE A 107 0.90 -23.33 26.14
CA ILE A 107 2.34 -23.11 26.36
C ILE A 107 2.75 -21.73 25.86
N SER A 108 2.35 -21.35 24.65
CA SER A 108 2.66 -20.05 24.06
C SER A 108 2.16 -18.89 24.93
N THR A 109 0.93 -19.01 25.45
CA THR A 109 0.35 -18.02 26.38
C THR A 109 1.12 -17.95 27.71
N LYS A 110 1.52 -19.10 28.27
CA LYS A 110 2.33 -19.15 29.50
C LYS A 110 3.70 -18.51 29.33
N LEU A 111 4.26 -18.55 28.12
CA LEU A 111 5.51 -17.86 27.76
C LEU A 111 5.32 -16.36 27.50
N GLY A 112 4.10 -15.82 27.67
CA GLY A 112 3.79 -14.40 27.49
C GLY A 112 3.49 -13.99 26.04
N PHE A 113 3.32 -14.94 25.13
CA PHE A 113 2.96 -14.66 23.74
C PHE A 113 1.44 -14.68 23.53
N THR A 114 0.99 -13.88 22.56
CA THR A 114 -0.37 -13.95 22.03
C THR A 114 -0.42 -14.98 20.92
N VAL A 115 -1.42 -15.85 20.95
CA VAL A 115 -1.59 -16.92 19.97
C VAL A 115 -2.58 -16.51 18.90
N GLN A 116 -2.25 -16.79 17.64
CA GLN A 116 -3.19 -16.68 16.53
C GLN A 116 -3.25 -18.01 15.77
N ASP A 117 -4.39 -18.69 15.85
CA ASP A 117 -4.68 -19.92 15.11
C ASP A 117 -4.96 -19.59 13.64
N ARG A 118 -4.26 -20.28 12.74
CA ARG A 118 -4.32 -20.16 11.28
C ARG A 118 -5.03 -21.33 10.61
N GLY A 119 -5.63 -22.23 11.40
CA GLY A 119 -6.47 -23.32 10.92
C GLY A 119 -5.74 -24.65 10.86
N SER A 120 -5.93 -25.37 9.75
CA SER A 120 -5.38 -26.70 9.48
C SER A 120 -3.90 -26.66 9.09
N LEU A 121 -3.27 -27.83 9.04
CA LEU A 121 -1.85 -27.96 8.68
C LEU A 121 -1.52 -27.43 7.27
N SER A 122 -2.52 -27.34 6.37
CA SER A 122 -2.37 -26.73 5.04
C SER A 122 -1.93 -25.26 5.06
N ALA A 123 -2.11 -24.54 6.18
CA ALA A 123 -1.59 -23.18 6.35
C ALA A 123 -0.08 -23.15 6.66
N ALA A 124 0.56 -24.29 6.96
CA ALA A 124 1.95 -24.33 7.40
C ALA A 124 2.92 -23.70 6.39
N ARG A 125 2.64 -23.84 5.08
CA ARG A 125 3.43 -23.19 4.02
C ARG A 125 3.43 -21.68 4.16
N GLU A 126 2.27 -21.07 4.43
CA GLU A 126 2.15 -19.62 4.60
C GLU A 126 2.95 -19.14 5.83
N LEU A 127 2.91 -19.91 6.93
CA LEU A 127 3.68 -19.62 8.14
C LEU A 127 5.19 -19.72 7.90
N GLU A 128 5.66 -20.76 7.20
CA GLU A 128 7.08 -20.93 6.84
C GLU A 128 7.59 -19.83 5.92
N ASP A 129 6.75 -19.37 5.00
CA ASP A 129 7.05 -18.30 4.07
C ASP A 129 7.04 -16.91 4.72
N PHE A 130 6.40 -16.76 5.89
CA PHE A 130 6.24 -15.47 6.57
C PHE A 130 7.57 -14.79 6.95
N PRO A 131 8.49 -15.43 7.71
CA PRO A 131 9.77 -14.81 8.08
C PRO A 131 10.70 -14.55 6.89
N LEU A 132 10.51 -15.24 5.77
CA LEU A 132 11.32 -15.08 4.56
C LEU A 132 10.91 -13.86 3.71
N GLN A 133 9.76 -13.25 4.01
CA GLN A 133 9.22 -12.14 3.22
C GLN A 133 9.61 -10.78 3.78
N LEU A 134 10.39 -10.02 3.01
CA LEU A 134 10.60 -8.60 3.26
C LEU A 134 9.66 -7.75 2.38
N PHE A 135 8.66 -7.14 3.03
CA PHE A 135 7.69 -6.20 2.46
C PHE A 135 7.16 -6.56 1.04
N PRO A 136 6.58 -7.76 0.84
CA PRO A 136 6.18 -8.27 -0.48
C PRO A 136 5.24 -7.32 -1.22
N GLU A 137 4.18 -6.86 -0.54
CA GLU A 137 3.17 -5.95 -1.08
C GLU A 137 3.68 -4.53 -1.37
N TRP A 138 4.84 -4.15 -0.83
CA TRP A 138 5.43 -2.83 -1.05
C TRP A 138 6.36 -2.78 -2.25
N ARG A 139 6.81 -3.92 -2.78
CA ARG A 139 7.82 -3.97 -3.86
C ARG A 139 7.38 -3.21 -5.10
N LEU A 140 6.15 -3.46 -5.58
CA LEU A 140 5.60 -2.79 -6.75
C LEU A 140 5.37 -1.29 -6.50
N PRO A 141 4.65 -0.87 -5.44
CA PRO A 141 4.50 0.55 -5.07
C PRO A 141 5.84 1.30 -4.94
N MET A 142 6.85 0.69 -4.33
CA MET A 142 8.17 1.31 -4.17
C MET A 142 8.89 1.47 -5.51
N ARG A 143 8.94 0.43 -6.36
CA ARG A 143 9.55 0.53 -7.69
C ARG A 143 8.88 1.62 -8.54
N LEU A 144 7.55 1.66 -8.52
CA LEU A 144 6.77 2.68 -9.21
C LEU A 144 7.08 4.08 -8.68
N THR A 145 7.14 4.25 -7.36
CA THR A 145 7.45 5.53 -6.72
C THR A 145 8.85 6.01 -7.08
N VAL A 146 9.85 5.13 -7.03
CA VAL A 146 11.24 5.45 -7.42
C VAL A 146 11.29 5.86 -8.89
N GLY A 147 10.65 5.10 -9.78
CA GLY A 147 10.59 5.42 -11.21
C GLY A 147 9.93 6.77 -11.50
N LEU A 148 8.77 7.04 -10.90
CA LEU A 148 8.07 8.33 -11.04
C LEU A 148 8.87 9.49 -10.46
N THR A 149 9.49 9.30 -9.30
CA THR A 149 10.33 10.31 -8.65
C THR A 149 11.54 10.65 -9.52
N ALA A 150 12.24 9.65 -10.05
CA ALA A 150 13.36 9.84 -10.96
C ALA A 150 12.93 10.59 -12.23
N PHE A 151 11.82 10.17 -12.85
CA PHE A 151 11.27 10.83 -14.04
C PHE A 151 10.99 12.32 -13.79
N PHE A 152 10.20 12.65 -12.75
CA PHE A 152 9.87 14.05 -12.44
C PHE A 152 11.10 14.84 -12.00
N PHE A 153 12.04 14.22 -11.29
CA PHE A 153 13.29 14.86 -10.89
C PHE A 153 14.11 15.30 -12.11
N PHE A 154 14.41 14.38 -13.04
CA PHE A 154 15.20 14.70 -14.22
C PHE A 154 14.46 15.64 -15.18
N TYR A 155 13.15 15.47 -15.33
CA TYR A 155 12.32 16.36 -16.12
C TYR A 155 12.39 17.81 -15.61
N LEU A 156 12.17 17.98 -14.31
CA LEU A 156 12.17 19.31 -13.69
C LEU A 156 13.59 19.88 -13.55
N LEU A 157 14.61 19.04 -13.33
CA LEU A 157 16.01 19.46 -13.31
C LEU A 157 16.38 20.09 -14.66
N THR A 158 16.06 19.39 -15.74
CA THR A 158 16.30 19.84 -17.11
C THR A 158 15.58 21.16 -17.39
N ARG A 159 14.28 21.21 -17.07
CA ARG A 159 13.43 22.37 -17.37
C ARG A 159 13.70 23.59 -16.48
N ASP A 160 13.96 23.41 -15.19
CA ASP A 160 14.05 24.51 -14.23
C ASP A 160 15.47 24.96 -13.93
N VAL A 161 16.46 24.07 -13.99
CA VAL A 161 17.86 24.37 -13.64
C VAL A 161 18.74 24.41 -14.89
N ILE A 162 18.75 23.34 -15.69
CA ILE A 162 19.61 23.26 -16.88
C ILE A 162 19.22 24.33 -17.91
N TYR A 163 17.92 24.52 -18.16
CA TYR A 163 17.45 25.62 -19.03
C TYR A 163 17.96 26.99 -18.59
N ALA A 164 17.91 27.30 -17.29
CA ALA A 164 18.36 28.61 -16.80
C ALA A 164 19.87 28.78 -16.92
N TYR A 165 20.63 27.70 -16.76
CA TYR A 165 22.07 27.71 -16.99
C TYR A 165 22.40 27.92 -18.47
N VAL A 166 21.79 27.15 -19.38
CA VAL A 166 22.10 27.17 -20.82
C VAL A 166 21.57 28.43 -21.51
N ASN A 167 20.32 28.81 -21.27
CA ASN A 167 19.67 29.90 -22.00
C ASN A 167 19.81 31.27 -21.30
N GLU A 168 19.91 31.30 -19.97
CA GLU A 168 19.98 32.56 -19.21
C GLU A 168 21.37 32.83 -18.60
N GLY A 169 22.31 31.88 -18.67
CA GLY A 169 23.65 32.00 -18.07
C GLY A 169 23.66 32.06 -16.54
N LYS A 170 22.57 31.63 -15.87
CA LYS A 170 22.41 31.76 -14.42
C LYS A 170 22.63 30.43 -13.70
N ASP A 171 23.52 30.41 -12.72
CA ASP A 171 23.60 29.30 -11.77
C ASP A 171 22.51 29.41 -10.69
N ILE A 172 21.56 28.49 -10.74
CA ILE A 172 20.49 28.32 -9.75
C ILE A 172 20.43 26.89 -9.22
N SER A 173 21.55 26.17 -9.25
CA SER A 173 21.69 24.78 -8.80
C SER A 173 21.22 24.54 -7.37
N PHE A 174 21.35 25.54 -6.48
CA PHE A 174 20.82 25.49 -5.10
C PHE A 174 19.31 25.16 -5.02
N ARG A 175 18.55 25.39 -6.10
CA ARG A 175 17.12 25.05 -6.16
C ARG A 175 16.86 23.55 -6.12
N ILE A 176 17.84 22.70 -6.46
CA ILE A 176 17.73 21.24 -6.47
C ILE A 176 17.30 20.72 -5.10
N MET A 177 17.90 21.23 -4.02
CA MET A 177 17.70 20.68 -2.68
C MET A 177 16.24 20.81 -2.19
N MET A 178 15.65 22.01 -2.32
CA MET A 178 14.33 22.28 -1.74
C MET A 178 13.26 22.64 -2.76
N SER A 179 13.58 23.49 -3.75
CA SER A 179 12.55 23.95 -4.69
C SER A 179 12.17 22.87 -5.71
N LEU A 180 13.12 22.04 -6.11
CA LEU A 180 12.89 20.93 -7.03
C LEU A 180 12.15 19.79 -6.33
N ALA A 181 12.62 19.39 -5.14
CA ALA A 181 11.94 18.40 -4.29
C ALA A 181 10.47 18.79 -4.02
N ASN A 182 10.20 20.05 -3.69
CA ASN A 182 8.83 20.55 -3.45
C ASN A 182 7.96 20.68 -4.72
N LYS A 183 8.48 20.33 -5.90
CA LYS A 183 7.70 20.13 -7.12
C LYS A 183 7.53 18.64 -7.45
N VAL A 184 8.54 17.83 -7.15
CA VAL A 184 8.52 16.37 -7.38
C VAL A 184 7.55 15.68 -6.41
N PHE A 185 7.67 15.92 -5.11
CA PHE A 185 6.86 15.25 -4.08
C PHE A 185 5.34 15.40 -4.29
N PRO A 186 4.77 16.61 -4.47
CA PRO A 186 3.33 16.73 -4.71
C PRO A 186 2.90 16.09 -6.02
N SER A 187 3.73 16.16 -7.07
CA SER A 187 3.42 15.56 -8.38
C SER A 187 3.31 14.04 -8.28
N VAL A 188 4.30 13.40 -7.66
CA VAL A 188 4.32 11.94 -7.47
C VAL A 188 3.21 11.51 -6.49
N SER A 189 2.99 12.25 -5.41
CA SER A 189 1.90 12.01 -4.45
C SER A 189 0.53 11.98 -5.14
N LEU A 190 0.21 13.00 -5.93
CA LEU A 190 -1.07 13.11 -6.63
C LEU A 190 -1.28 11.97 -7.65
N ILE A 191 -0.23 11.60 -8.39
CA ILE A 191 -0.28 10.47 -9.32
C ILE A 191 -0.51 9.16 -8.57
N LEU A 192 0.25 8.88 -7.52
CA LEU A 192 0.09 7.64 -6.75
C LEU A 192 -1.29 7.56 -6.08
N LEU A 193 -1.82 8.68 -5.55
CA LEU A 193 -3.20 8.76 -5.05
C LEU A 193 -4.21 8.40 -6.16
N SER A 194 -4.01 8.92 -7.36
CA SER A 194 -4.87 8.60 -8.52
C SER A 194 -4.80 7.11 -8.89
N LEU A 195 -3.60 6.51 -8.83
CA LEU A 195 -3.37 5.09 -9.08
C LEU A 195 -3.96 4.17 -7.99
N CYS A 196 -4.39 4.70 -6.85
CA CYS A 196 -5.18 3.95 -5.88
C CYS A 196 -6.63 3.73 -6.35
N TYR A 197 -7.19 4.72 -7.07
CA TYR A 197 -8.59 4.71 -7.47
C TYR A 197 -8.81 4.22 -8.91
N LEU A 198 -7.82 4.40 -9.78
CA LEU A 198 -7.87 3.97 -11.18
C LEU A 198 -8.22 2.48 -11.37
N PRO A 199 -7.69 1.52 -10.58
CA PRO A 199 -8.06 0.09 -10.69
C PRO A 199 -9.55 -0.15 -10.46
N GLY A 200 -10.15 0.57 -9.51
CA GLY A 200 -11.57 0.43 -9.20
C GLY A 200 -12.47 0.94 -10.32
N VAL A 201 -12.03 1.99 -11.03
CA VAL A 201 -12.69 2.51 -12.23
C VAL A 201 -12.57 1.50 -13.38
N ILE A 202 -11.36 1.02 -13.65
CA ILE A 202 -11.11 0.01 -14.69
C ILE A 202 -11.93 -1.26 -14.42
N ALA A 203 -11.94 -1.76 -13.18
CA ALA A 203 -12.74 -2.90 -12.77
C ALA A 203 -14.24 -2.68 -12.99
N GLY A 204 -14.74 -1.45 -12.78
CA GLY A 204 -16.12 -1.07 -13.11
C GLY A 204 -16.44 -1.22 -14.60
N PHE A 205 -15.56 -0.76 -15.48
CA PHE A 205 -15.71 -0.95 -16.92
C PHE A 205 -15.62 -2.43 -17.33
N PHE A 206 -14.71 -3.21 -16.73
CA PHE A 206 -14.64 -4.66 -16.97
C PHE A 206 -15.93 -5.37 -16.57
N GLN A 207 -16.53 -5.00 -15.42
CA GLN A 207 -17.81 -5.54 -14.96
C GLN A 207 -18.94 -5.22 -15.94
N LEU A 208 -19.01 -3.97 -16.41
CA LEU A 208 -20.00 -3.54 -17.40
C LEU A 208 -19.83 -4.26 -18.74
N TYR A 209 -18.59 -4.36 -19.24
CA TYR A 209 -18.28 -5.03 -20.50
C TYR A 209 -18.62 -6.53 -20.44
N ARG A 210 -18.25 -7.21 -19.36
CA ARG A 210 -18.52 -8.64 -19.16
C ARG A 210 -19.98 -8.93 -18.81
N GLY A 211 -20.70 -7.94 -18.28
CA GLY A 211 -22.08 -8.09 -17.81
C GLY A 211 -22.24 -9.02 -16.62
N THR A 212 -21.17 -9.30 -15.85
CA THR A 212 -21.17 -10.23 -14.71
C THR A 212 -20.05 -9.90 -13.74
N LYS A 213 -20.27 -10.17 -12.44
CA LYS A 213 -19.23 -10.04 -11.40
C LYS A 213 -18.44 -11.33 -11.14
N TYR A 214 -18.91 -12.46 -11.67
CA TYR A 214 -18.37 -13.79 -11.33
C TYR A 214 -17.12 -14.18 -12.12
N LYS A 215 -16.76 -13.40 -13.15
CA LYS A 215 -15.52 -13.60 -13.91
C LYS A 215 -14.34 -12.92 -13.22
N ARG A 216 -13.32 -13.72 -12.86
CA ARG A 216 -12.06 -13.25 -12.26
C ARG A 216 -11.41 -12.15 -13.10
N PHE A 217 -10.87 -11.12 -12.45
CA PHE A 217 -10.12 -10.07 -13.14
C PHE A 217 -8.81 -10.62 -13.70
N PRO A 218 -8.24 -9.99 -14.75
CA PRO A 218 -6.89 -10.31 -15.19
C PRO A 218 -5.88 -10.19 -14.04
N ASP A 219 -4.88 -11.08 -13.99
CA ASP A 219 -3.94 -11.15 -12.85
C ASP A 219 -3.21 -9.83 -12.58
N TRP A 220 -2.92 -9.04 -13.61
CA TRP A 220 -2.27 -7.73 -13.44
C TRP A 220 -3.15 -6.72 -12.67
N LEU A 221 -4.47 -6.75 -12.90
CA LEU A 221 -5.43 -5.87 -12.23
C LEU A 221 -5.67 -6.34 -10.79
N ASP A 222 -5.74 -7.66 -10.59
CA ASP A 222 -5.88 -8.29 -9.27
C ASP A 222 -4.70 -7.93 -8.36
N ARG A 223 -3.46 -8.11 -8.85
CA ARG A 223 -2.24 -7.70 -8.14
C ARG A 223 -2.23 -6.21 -7.81
N TRP A 224 -2.64 -5.36 -8.75
CA TRP A 224 -2.71 -3.91 -8.51
C TRP A 224 -3.78 -3.54 -7.47
N MET A 225 -4.93 -4.23 -7.46
CA MET A 225 -5.99 -4.02 -6.48
C MET A 225 -5.55 -4.33 -5.03
N LEU A 226 -4.64 -5.29 -4.84
CA LEU A 226 -4.06 -5.65 -3.55
C LEU A 226 -3.10 -4.57 -3.02
N CYS A 227 -2.30 -3.96 -3.89
CA CYS A 227 -1.31 -2.95 -3.48
C CYS A 227 -1.87 -1.53 -3.25
N ARG A 228 -3.21 -1.32 -3.34
CA ARG A 228 -3.83 0.01 -3.21
C ARG A 228 -3.53 0.67 -1.86
N LYS A 229 -3.49 -0.11 -0.78
CA LYS A 229 -3.16 0.40 0.57
C LYS A 229 -1.75 1.00 0.59
N GLN A 230 -0.78 0.26 0.06
CA GLN A 230 0.63 0.64 0.04
C GLN A 230 0.86 1.86 -0.85
N LEU A 231 0.23 1.92 -2.03
CA LEU A 231 0.25 3.11 -2.89
C LEU A 231 -0.28 4.34 -2.14
N GLY A 232 -1.42 4.20 -1.45
CA GLY A 232 -2.04 5.31 -0.71
C GLY A 232 -1.17 5.83 0.43
N LEU A 233 -0.49 4.94 1.16
CA LEU A 233 0.40 5.30 2.26
C LEU A 233 1.68 5.99 1.79
N ILE A 234 2.31 5.51 0.71
CA ILE A 234 3.48 6.19 0.11
C ILE A 234 3.09 7.58 -0.39
N ALA A 235 1.94 7.66 -1.06
CA ALA A 235 1.42 8.90 -1.59
C ALA A 235 1.10 9.92 -0.46
N LEU A 236 0.58 9.45 0.68
CA LEU A 236 0.40 10.27 1.88
C LEU A 236 1.74 10.75 2.45
N ALA A 237 2.75 9.89 2.52
CA ALA A 237 4.08 10.29 3.00
C ALA A 237 4.69 11.41 2.14
N LEU A 238 4.57 11.30 0.80
CA LEU A 238 5.03 12.34 -0.13
C LEU A 238 4.19 13.63 0.00
N ALA A 239 2.88 13.53 0.24
CA ALA A 239 2.03 14.69 0.53
C ALA A 239 2.48 15.40 1.82
N SER A 240 2.78 14.64 2.87
CA SER A 240 3.30 15.18 4.13
C SER A 240 4.64 15.89 3.92
N LEU A 241 5.55 15.31 3.14
CA LEU A 241 6.80 16.00 2.75
C LEU A 241 6.52 17.29 1.98
N HIS A 242 5.59 17.29 1.04
CA HIS A 242 5.19 18.51 0.33
C HIS A 242 4.68 19.60 1.29
N VAL A 243 3.85 19.25 2.26
CA VAL A 243 3.36 20.18 3.29
C VAL A 243 4.53 20.75 4.08
N LEU A 244 5.43 19.91 4.60
CA LEU A 244 6.60 20.35 5.36
C LEU A 244 7.50 21.30 4.54
N TYR A 245 7.81 20.93 3.30
CA TYR A 245 8.63 21.75 2.41
C TYR A 245 7.97 23.08 2.05
N THR A 246 6.64 23.12 2.01
CA THR A 246 5.86 24.34 1.73
C THR A 246 5.81 25.26 2.96
N LEU A 247 5.63 24.71 4.17
CA LEU A 247 5.60 25.49 5.41
C LEU A 247 6.94 26.18 5.72
N ILE A 248 8.07 25.59 5.33
CA ILE A 248 9.40 26.19 5.54
C ILE A 248 9.78 27.26 4.50
N ILE A 249 8.97 27.49 3.46
CA ILE A 249 9.27 28.46 2.39
C ILE A 249 9.68 29.85 2.93
N PRO A 250 8.97 30.46 3.91
CA PRO A 250 9.29 31.81 4.39
C PRO A 250 10.63 31.94 5.11
N ILE A 251 11.19 30.83 5.61
CA ILE A 251 12.44 30.80 6.37
C ILE A 251 13.65 30.75 5.43
N ARG A 252 13.48 30.25 4.20
CA ARG A 252 14.57 30.02 3.25
C ARG A 252 15.24 31.32 2.83
N TYR A 253 16.57 31.31 2.85
CA TYR A 253 17.41 32.46 2.43
C TYR A 253 17.00 33.03 1.07
N TYR A 254 16.89 32.18 0.04
CA TYR A 254 16.51 32.61 -1.31
C TYR A 254 15.19 33.39 -1.36
N VAL A 255 14.20 32.97 -0.57
CA VAL A 255 12.88 33.62 -0.54
C VAL A 255 12.98 34.97 0.15
N ARG A 256 13.64 35.03 1.30
CA ARG A 256 13.89 36.28 2.04
C ARG A 256 14.68 37.29 1.20
N PHE A 257 15.76 36.84 0.57
CA PHE A 257 16.59 37.66 -0.32
C PHE A 257 15.77 38.21 -1.48
N ARG A 258 14.95 37.38 -2.14
CA ARG A 258 14.10 37.81 -3.27
C ARG A 258 13.04 38.81 -2.84
N LEU A 259 12.40 38.61 -1.68
CA LEU A 259 11.41 39.55 -1.14
C LEU A 259 12.06 40.90 -0.84
N ALA A 260 13.18 40.91 -0.11
CA ALA A 260 13.93 42.13 0.20
C ALA A 260 14.37 42.86 -1.08
N GLY A 261 14.93 42.14 -2.07
CA GLY A 261 15.31 42.71 -3.35
C GLY A 261 14.13 43.34 -4.12
N SER A 262 12.96 42.69 -4.10
CA SER A 262 11.74 43.23 -4.71
C SER A 262 11.28 44.51 -4.02
N THR A 263 11.27 44.54 -2.68
CA THR A 263 10.89 45.72 -1.89
C THR A 263 11.86 46.88 -2.15
N ILE A 264 13.17 46.63 -2.09
CA ILE A 264 14.21 47.64 -2.35
C ILE A 264 14.08 48.19 -3.78
N SER A 265 13.81 47.33 -4.77
CA SER A 265 13.62 47.76 -6.16
C SER A 265 12.36 48.63 -6.35
N GLN A 266 11.29 48.40 -5.60
CA GLN A 266 10.09 49.25 -5.65
C GLN A 266 10.38 50.63 -5.05
N ILE A 267 11.07 50.67 -3.90
CA ILE A 267 11.49 51.89 -3.23
C ILE A 267 12.40 52.72 -4.16
N LYS A 268 13.43 52.09 -4.74
CA LYS A 268 14.37 52.77 -5.64
C LYS A 268 13.70 53.40 -6.86
N ASN A 269 12.66 52.76 -7.39
CA ASN A 269 11.94 53.25 -8.57
C ASN A 269 10.73 54.14 -8.22
N ASN A 270 10.51 54.44 -6.93
CA ASN A 270 9.34 55.18 -6.43
C ASN A 270 8.00 54.63 -6.95
N LYS A 271 7.86 53.30 -6.99
CA LYS A 271 6.65 52.60 -7.47
C LYS A 271 5.89 51.97 -6.31
N THR A 272 4.57 52.12 -6.31
CA THR A 272 3.64 51.37 -5.45
C THR A 272 2.85 50.38 -6.29
N SER A 273 2.63 49.16 -5.78
CA SER A 273 1.77 48.16 -6.42
C SER A 273 0.42 48.12 -5.69
N PRO A 274 -0.71 48.35 -6.38
CA PRO A 274 -2.03 48.20 -5.76
C PRO A 274 -2.27 46.74 -5.39
N PHE A 275 -3.13 46.52 -4.39
CA PHE A 275 -3.53 45.17 -4.00
C PHE A 275 -4.37 44.51 -5.11
N ASP A 276 -3.90 43.36 -5.60
CA ASP A 276 -4.60 42.58 -6.60
C ASP A 276 -5.53 41.56 -5.92
N THR A 277 -6.81 41.89 -5.88
CA THR A 277 -7.86 41.04 -5.31
C THR A 277 -7.99 39.70 -6.03
N THR A 278 -7.74 39.64 -7.34
CA THR A 278 -7.79 38.38 -8.11
C THR A 278 -6.65 37.47 -7.71
N MET A 279 -5.45 38.01 -7.52
CA MET A 279 -4.30 37.24 -7.03
C MET A 279 -4.55 36.72 -5.61
N ALA A 280 -5.14 37.54 -4.73
CA ALA A 280 -5.50 37.12 -3.38
C ALA A 280 -6.49 35.95 -3.38
N TRP A 281 -7.57 36.04 -4.17
CA TRP A 281 -8.52 34.93 -4.33
C TRP A 281 -7.84 33.66 -4.85
N ARG A 282 -7.00 33.80 -5.88
CA ARG A 282 -6.24 32.67 -6.42
C ARG A 282 -5.41 32.01 -5.32
N THR A 283 -4.60 32.78 -4.59
CA THR A 283 -3.67 32.24 -3.59
C THR A 283 -4.40 31.57 -2.45
N ASP A 284 -5.39 32.24 -1.89
CA ASP A 284 -6.09 31.75 -0.71
C ASP A 284 -6.91 30.50 -1.04
N SER A 285 -7.56 30.50 -2.22
CA SER A 285 -8.36 29.35 -2.67
C SER A 285 -7.51 28.08 -2.81
N TYR A 286 -6.35 28.14 -3.49
CA TYR A 286 -5.57 26.91 -3.65
C TYR A 286 -4.97 26.45 -2.32
N TYR A 287 -4.54 27.35 -1.43
CA TYR A 287 -4.07 26.95 -0.10
C TYR A 287 -5.17 26.31 0.74
N SER A 288 -6.37 26.90 0.79
CA SER A 288 -7.50 26.35 1.54
C SER A 288 -7.91 24.98 1.02
N ILE A 289 -8.04 24.80 -0.30
CA ILE A 289 -8.37 23.50 -0.90
C ILE A 289 -7.25 22.47 -0.66
N GLY A 290 -5.99 22.90 -0.69
CA GLY A 290 -4.85 22.04 -0.36
C GLY A 290 -4.90 21.54 1.09
N ALA A 291 -5.23 22.43 2.04
CA ALA A 291 -5.38 22.08 3.45
C ALA A 291 -6.54 21.11 3.69
N LEU A 292 -7.70 21.36 3.07
CA LEU A 292 -8.86 20.45 3.16
C LEU A 292 -8.55 19.08 2.54
N GLY A 293 -7.92 19.06 1.37
CA GLY A 293 -7.46 17.83 0.72
C GLY A 293 -6.52 17.04 1.61
N PHE A 294 -5.50 17.69 2.19
CA PHE A 294 -4.55 17.04 3.08
C PHE A 294 -5.19 16.54 4.38
N GLY A 295 -6.14 17.29 4.96
CA GLY A 295 -6.90 16.86 6.13
C GLY A 295 -7.67 15.56 5.90
N LEU A 296 -8.37 15.44 4.78
CA LEU A 296 -9.02 14.19 4.39
C LEU A 296 -8.00 13.08 4.10
N TYR A 297 -6.85 13.43 3.51
CA TYR A 297 -5.78 12.47 3.24
C TYR A 297 -5.24 11.84 4.54
N LEU A 298 -5.02 12.63 5.59
CA LEU A 298 -4.63 12.12 6.91
C LEU A 298 -5.69 11.16 7.48
N LEU A 299 -6.98 11.46 7.31
CA LEU A 299 -8.07 10.57 7.74
C LEU A 299 -8.03 9.20 7.02
N LEU A 300 -7.71 9.18 5.72
CA LEU A 300 -7.49 7.93 4.97
C LEU A 300 -6.28 7.14 5.52
N GLY A 301 -5.23 7.85 5.92
CA GLY A 301 -4.05 7.26 6.55
C GLY A 301 -4.36 6.63 7.91
N ILE A 302 -5.06 7.36 8.78
CA ILE A 302 -5.45 6.90 10.12
C ILE A 302 -6.33 5.65 10.03
N SER A 303 -7.31 5.65 9.13
CA SER A 303 -8.18 4.48 8.91
C SER A 303 -7.48 3.29 8.25
N SER A 304 -6.23 3.44 7.80
CA SER A 304 -5.40 2.35 7.27
C SER A 304 -4.63 1.60 8.37
N LEU A 305 -4.59 2.14 9.60
CA LEU A 305 -4.02 1.46 10.76
C LEU A 305 -4.86 0.21 11.10
N PRO A 306 -4.24 -0.97 11.32
CA PRO A 306 -5.00 -2.19 11.61
C PRO A 306 -5.95 -2.07 12.81
N SER A 307 -5.53 -1.39 13.88
CA SER A 307 -6.35 -1.16 15.07
C SER A 307 -7.64 -0.38 14.78
N VAL A 308 -7.56 0.65 13.92
CA VAL A 308 -8.70 1.45 13.50
C VAL A 308 -9.55 0.69 12.48
N SER A 309 -8.91 0.10 11.46
CA SER A 309 -9.59 -0.64 10.41
C SER A 309 -10.39 -1.83 10.93
N ASN A 310 -9.90 -2.51 11.98
CA ASN A 310 -10.60 -3.65 12.58
C ASN A 310 -11.78 -3.23 13.48
N ALA A 311 -11.83 -1.96 13.90
CA ALA A 311 -12.93 -1.42 14.71
C ALA A 311 -14.10 -0.89 13.86
N LEU A 312 -13.88 -0.67 12.56
CA LEU A 312 -14.89 -0.14 11.64
C LEU A 312 -15.67 -1.25 10.96
N SER A 313 -16.97 -1.05 10.80
CA SER A 313 -17.78 -1.88 9.92
C SER A 313 -17.35 -1.70 8.45
N TRP A 314 -17.68 -2.67 7.60
CA TRP A 314 -17.39 -2.56 6.16
C TRP A 314 -17.97 -1.27 5.57
N ARG A 315 -19.19 -0.87 5.98
CA ARG A 315 -19.87 0.33 5.47
C ARG A 315 -19.11 1.61 5.82
N GLU A 316 -18.66 1.74 7.06
CA GLU A 316 -17.86 2.89 7.52
C GLU A 316 -16.51 2.92 6.81
N PHE A 317 -15.81 1.78 6.78
CA PHE A 317 -14.53 1.66 6.09
C PHE A 317 -14.65 2.03 4.61
N SER A 318 -15.66 1.52 3.91
CA SER A 318 -15.87 1.85 2.51
C SER A 318 -16.31 3.29 2.29
N PHE A 319 -17.04 3.91 3.23
CA PHE A 319 -17.38 5.32 3.12
C PHE A 319 -16.10 6.18 3.16
N ILE A 320 -15.23 5.92 4.13
CA ILE A 320 -13.95 6.64 4.28
C ILE A 320 -13.05 6.37 3.06
N GLN A 321 -12.72 5.10 2.80
CA GLN A 321 -11.73 4.72 1.79
C GLN A 321 -12.22 4.88 0.33
N SER A 322 -13.52 5.01 0.10
CA SER A 322 -14.08 5.23 -1.24
C SER A 322 -14.63 6.63 -1.42
N LYS A 323 -15.64 7.04 -0.64
CA LYS A 323 -16.32 8.34 -0.85
C LYS A 323 -15.43 9.51 -0.48
N LEU A 324 -14.89 9.51 0.74
CA LEU A 324 -13.91 10.53 1.15
C LEU A 324 -12.59 10.39 0.37
N GLY A 325 -12.27 9.17 -0.06
CA GLY A 325 -11.17 8.91 -0.97
C GLY A 325 -11.22 9.68 -2.30
N TYR A 326 -12.33 9.58 -3.04
CA TYR A 326 -12.53 10.35 -4.27
C TYR A 326 -12.66 11.86 -4.00
N LEU A 327 -13.22 12.26 -2.86
CA LEU A 327 -13.28 13.67 -2.46
C LEU A 327 -11.88 14.25 -2.20
N THR A 328 -11.00 13.47 -1.57
CA THR A 328 -9.58 13.80 -1.37
C THR A 328 -8.89 13.98 -2.71
N LEU A 329 -9.05 13.02 -3.63
CA LEU A 329 -8.49 13.11 -4.98
C LEU A 329 -8.99 14.37 -5.71
N PHE A 330 -10.29 14.67 -5.62
CA PHE A 330 -10.87 15.88 -6.20
C PHE A 330 -10.23 17.15 -5.63
N PHE A 331 -10.17 17.31 -4.30
CA PHE A 331 -9.57 18.50 -3.69
C PHE A 331 -8.08 18.63 -4.01
N CYS A 332 -7.29 17.57 -3.94
CA CYS A 332 -5.87 17.64 -4.29
C CYS A 332 -5.63 17.97 -5.78
N THR A 333 -6.50 17.48 -6.67
CA THR A 333 -6.46 17.81 -8.10
C THR A 333 -6.87 19.26 -8.32
N PHE A 334 -7.95 19.70 -7.68
CA PHE A 334 -8.47 21.06 -7.79
C PHE A 334 -7.51 22.10 -7.21
N HIS A 335 -6.83 21.79 -6.10
CA HIS A 335 -5.70 22.55 -5.56
C HIS A 335 -4.65 22.83 -6.64
N THR A 336 -4.28 21.81 -7.42
CA THR A 336 -3.26 21.94 -8.47
C THR A 336 -3.78 22.73 -9.69
N TYR A 337 -5.06 22.58 -10.04
CA TYR A 337 -5.70 23.42 -11.06
C TYR A 337 -5.74 24.89 -10.66
N LEU A 338 -6.13 25.21 -9.43
CA LEU A 338 -6.14 26.58 -8.90
C LEU A 338 -4.72 27.17 -8.80
N TYR A 339 -3.73 26.34 -8.46
CA TYR A 339 -2.32 26.73 -8.51
C TYR A 339 -1.89 27.10 -9.94
N GLY A 340 -2.29 26.31 -10.93
CA GLY A 340 -2.07 26.58 -12.35
C GLY A 340 -2.75 27.86 -12.82
N TRP A 341 -4.03 28.04 -12.48
CA TRP A 341 -4.88 29.16 -12.91
C TRP A 341 -4.75 29.40 -14.42
N ASP A 342 -4.33 30.58 -14.83
CA ASP A 342 -4.07 31.04 -16.19
C ASP A 342 -2.68 30.69 -16.73
N ARG A 343 -1.80 30.07 -15.92
CA ARG A 343 -0.38 29.87 -16.30
C ARG A 343 -0.20 29.02 -17.56
N PHE A 344 -1.14 28.13 -17.85
CA PHE A 344 -1.07 27.27 -19.03
C PHE A 344 -1.25 28.04 -20.35
N LEU A 345 -1.79 29.27 -20.30
CA LEU A 345 -1.99 30.13 -21.48
C LEU A 345 -0.71 30.87 -21.89
N TYR A 346 0.27 31.01 -20.99
CA TYR A 346 1.49 31.76 -21.29
C TYR A 346 2.53 30.88 -21.99
N VAL A 347 2.90 31.24 -23.21
CA VAL A 347 3.94 30.56 -24.01
C VAL A 347 5.29 30.52 -23.28
N SER A 348 5.59 31.53 -22.46
CA SER A 348 6.82 31.61 -21.64
C SER A 348 6.96 30.46 -20.63
N GLN A 349 5.89 29.74 -20.31
CA GLN A 349 5.93 28.60 -19.41
C GLN A 349 6.43 27.30 -20.09
N TYR A 350 6.44 27.26 -21.42
CA TYR A 350 6.83 26.11 -22.24
C TYR A 350 8.30 26.16 -22.66
N LYS A 351 9.17 25.93 -21.69
CA LYS A 351 10.63 25.92 -21.90
C LYS A 351 11.03 24.74 -22.79
N TRP A 352 11.75 25.00 -23.88
CA TRP A 352 12.10 23.99 -24.90
C TRP A 352 10.89 23.15 -25.33
N TYR A 353 9.73 23.78 -25.53
CA TYR A 353 8.47 23.13 -25.90
C TYR A 353 7.90 22.13 -24.87
N THR A 354 8.52 22.01 -23.70
CA THR A 354 8.07 21.11 -22.63
C THR A 354 7.09 21.83 -21.69
N PRO A 355 5.95 21.21 -21.33
CA PRO A 355 4.96 21.84 -20.46
C PRO A 355 5.47 22.00 -19.01
N PRO A 356 4.87 22.89 -18.22
CA PRO A 356 5.06 22.93 -16.77
C PRO A 356 4.80 21.56 -16.12
N GLY A 357 5.63 21.18 -15.14
CA GLY A 357 5.51 19.86 -14.50
C GLY A 357 4.15 19.60 -13.84
N TYR A 358 3.47 20.62 -13.34
CA TYR A 358 2.14 20.47 -12.75
C TYR A 358 1.08 20.06 -13.80
N MET A 359 1.27 20.38 -15.09
CA MET A 359 0.35 19.95 -16.14
C MET A 359 0.47 18.45 -16.40
N LEU A 360 1.71 17.92 -16.36
CA LEU A 360 1.94 16.48 -16.51
C LEU A 360 1.33 15.69 -15.35
N CYS A 361 1.43 16.18 -14.12
CA CYS A 361 0.87 15.48 -12.97
C CYS A 361 -0.67 15.50 -12.92
N LEU A 362 -1.31 16.47 -13.61
CA LEU A 362 -2.78 16.56 -13.70
C LEU A 362 -3.42 15.55 -14.66
N VAL A 363 -2.65 14.91 -15.55
CA VAL A 363 -3.22 14.02 -16.58
C VAL A 363 -3.95 12.82 -15.97
N VAL A 364 -3.26 12.04 -15.13
CA VAL A 364 -3.81 10.83 -14.49
C VAL A 364 -4.99 11.13 -13.56
N PRO A 365 -4.91 12.06 -12.59
CA PRO A 365 -6.05 12.37 -11.72
C PRO A 365 -7.28 12.83 -12.50
N SER A 366 -7.10 13.67 -13.52
CA SER A 366 -8.23 14.17 -14.33
C SER A 366 -8.91 13.05 -15.11
N LEU A 367 -8.15 12.11 -15.68
CA LEU A 367 -8.71 10.93 -16.32
C LEU A 367 -9.50 10.07 -15.33
N VAL A 368 -8.98 9.84 -14.13
CA VAL A 368 -9.67 9.08 -13.08
C VAL A 368 -10.99 9.75 -12.69
N LEU A 369 -10.99 11.07 -12.49
CA LEU A 369 -12.19 11.81 -12.13
C LEU A 369 -13.24 11.80 -13.25
N VAL A 370 -12.83 11.99 -14.51
CA VAL A 370 -13.72 11.92 -15.68
C VAL A 370 -14.34 10.53 -15.81
N PHE A 371 -13.53 9.47 -15.76
CA PHE A 371 -14.04 8.11 -15.84
C PHE A 371 -14.92 7.75 -14.65
N LYS A 372 -14.60 8.27 -13.46
CA LYS A 372 -15.46 8.10 -12.29
C LYS A 372 -16.82 8.78 -12.50
N LEU A 373 -16.84 9.99 -13.06
CA LEU A 373 -18.07 10.70 -13.39
C LEU A 373 -18.93 9.91 -14.39
N LEU A 374 -18.32 9.33 -15.42
CA LEU A 374 -19.02 8.46 -16.37
C LEU A 374 -19.67 7.26 -15.69
N LEU A 375 -18.96 6.62 -14.73
CA LEU A 375 -19.52 5.51 -13.96
C LEU A 375 -20.63 5.93 -12.98
N LEU A 376 -20.70 7.21 -12.62
CA LEU A 376 -21.75 7.77 -11.75
C LEU A 376 -22.99 8.24 -12.52
N LEU A 377 -22.94 8.27 -13.85
CA LEU A 377 -24.13 8.58 -14.66
C LEU A 377 -25.26 7.60 -14.31
N PRO A 378 -26.51 8.06 -14.09
CA PRO A 378 -27.58 7.22 -13.56
C PRO A 378 -27.84 5.94 -14.37
N CYS A 379 -27.68 5.98 -15.69
CA CYS A 379 -27.84 4.81 -16.55
C CYS A 379 -26.73 3.75 -16.32
N VAL A 380 -25.48 4.20 -16.15
CA VAL A 380 -24.31 3.34 -15.94
C VAL A 380 -24.29 2.82 -14.51
N ASP A 381 -24.50 3.67 -13.51
CA ASP A 381 -24.46 3.30 -12.09
C ASP A 381 -25.56 2.30 -11.73
N LYS A 382 -26.78 2.46 -12.26
CA LYS A 382 -27.86 1.48 -12.09
C LYS A 382 -27.48 0.10 -12.66
N SER A 383 -26.89 0.07 -13.85
CA SER A 383 -26.47 -1.18 -14.48
C SER A 383 -25.34 -1.85 -13.68
N LEU A 384 -24.31 -1.09 -13.31
CA LEU A 384 -23.20 -1.56 -12.50
C LEU A 384 -23.66 -2.07 -11.13
N SER A 385 -24.62 -1.38 -10.50
CA SER A 385 -25.21 -1.78 -9.22
C SER A 385 -25.95 -3.11 -9.33
N ARG A 386 -26.75 -3.32 -10.39
CA ARG A 386 -27.39 -4.62 -10.66
C ARG A 386 -26.36 -5.74 -10.83
N ILE A 387 -25.30 -5.51 -11.61
CA ILE A 387 -24.23 -6.50 -11.79
C ILE A 387 -23.57 -6.85 -10.45
N ARG A 388 -23.29 -5.85 -9.61
CA ARG A 388 -22.71 -6.06 -8.28
C ARG A 388 -23.65 -6.79 -7.31
N GLN A 389 -24.96 -6.63 -7.48
CA GLN A 389 -25.98 -7.40 -6.77
C GLN A 389 -26.12 -8.85 -7.28
N GLY A 390 -25.47 -9.21 -8.40
CA GLY A 390 -25.47 -10.57 -8.95
C GLY A 390 -26.26 -10.74 -10.24
N TRP A 391 -26.71 -9.65 -10.85
CA TRP A 391 -27.31 -9.70 -12.19
C TRP A 391 -26.26 -10.07 -13.24
N GLU A 392 -26.63 -10.96 -14.15
CA GLU A 392 -25.80 -11.38 -15.28
C GLU A 392 -26.52 -11.05 -16.59
N ARG A 393 -25.80 -10.44 -17.54
CA ARG A 393 -26.35 -10.18 -18.87
C ARG A 393 -26.52 -11.50 -19.61
N THR A 394 -27.76 -11.93 -19.80
CA THR A 394 -28.09 -13.09 -20.63
C THR A 394 -27.70 -12.79 -22.08
N GLY A 395 -27.09 -13.77 -22.76
CA GLY A 395 -26.90 -13.70 -24.21
C GLY A 395 -28.25 -13.89 -24.93
N PRO A 396 -28.36 -13.48 -26.20
CA PRO A 396 -29.62 -13.55 -26.97
C PRO A 396 -30.27 -14.95 -27.00
N GLU A 397 -29.49 -16.03 -26.90
CA GLU A 397 -30.02 -17.40 -26.83
C GLU A 397 -30.81 -17.73 -25.55
N LYS A 398 -30.46 -17.12 -24.40
CA LYS A 398 -31.18 -17.37 -23.13
C LYS A 398 -32.47 -16.57 -23.03
N ASP A 399 -32.55 -15.42 -23.69
CA ASP A 399 -33.77 -14.61 -23.75
C ASP A 399 -34.80 -15.26 -24.68
N SER A 400 -34.38 -15.90 -25.78
CA SER A 400 -35.25 -16.74 -26.61
C SER A 400 -35.84 -17.93 -25.84
N LYS A 401 -35.02 -18.66 -25.06
CA LYS A 401 -35.52 -19.79 -24.25
C LYS A 401 -36.42 -19.35 -23.10
N LYS A 402 -36.21 -18.19 -22.49
CA LYS A 402 -37.12 -17.64 -21.45
C LYS A 402 -38.44 -17.13 -22.04
N SER A 403 -38.41 -16.60 -23.26
CA SER A 403 -39.60 -16.16 -24.00
C SER A 403 -40.46 -17.32 -24.52
N LEU A 404 -39.90 -18.52 -24.70
CA LEU A 404 -40.62 -19.70 -25.15
C LEU A 404 -41.20 -20.54 -24.00
N LEU A 405 -40.84 -20.22 -22.76
CA LEU A 405 -41.27 -20.92 -21.54
C LEU A 405 -42.21 -20.06 -20.67
N ALA A 406 -42.56 -18.85 -21.12
CA ALA A 406 -43.58 -17.96 -20.56
C ALA A 406 -44.69 -17.83 -21.60
#